data_AF-A0A242M923-F1
#
_entry.id   AF-A0A242M923-F1
#
_cell.length_a   1.000
_cell.length_b   1.000
_cell.length_c   1.000
_cell.angle_alpha   90.00
_cell.angle_beta   90.00
_cell.angle_gamma   90.00
#
_symmetry.space_group_name_H-M   'P 1'
#
loop_
_entity.id
_entity.type
_entity.pdbx_description
1 polymer ?
#
loop_
_entity_poly.entity_id
_entity_poly.type
_entity_poly.pdbx_seq_one_letter_code
_entity_poly.pdbx_strand_id
1 'polypeptide(L)'
;MKVVVSYRAILERSGLPKRLTGDLDKLFQQFLSHAHSKTRVTANAISIKTQERRLLSLIAGFKELRRDGFAIETPWNISSKHIRHLVNVWVIKNKQSPGTVENKLTYWRTLAAWMGKHQLVGTVDDYITRPDGYRRYYVAQRDKSWEAADVNVDEVIARLSHSDRWVAIQVELQSAFGLRAQESMLLRPLQCLRVSGHLHVTDGTKGGRPRVVPIDADWQYDLLIRAAQMANPRTGSMIPESYSLKKWYRHFYKVLANEGVSQKGLGVTVHGLRHAYLQRMYEQVTGVPAPIKRPDHKPDPQLHQLAMEKIVAAAGHGLATKASAYISSFSAIRRIDAPVVSCEQALVALAAANGNKSHAAKSLGISRQALYRVLSKGSDPSARVSGGAAARDGDEGNDHSDESDESDESNESNESDESDESDESVTV
;
A
#
# COMPACT_ATOMS: atom_id res chain seq x y z
N MET A 1 20.80 10.50 -19.13
CA MET A 1 20.64 11.66 -18.21
C MET A 1 20.06 11.19 -16.88
N LYS A 2 20.66 11.55 -15.74
CA LYS A 2 20.03 11.34 -14.43
C LYS A 2 18.90 12.36 -14.30
N VAL A 3 17.65 11.92 -14.38
CA VAL A 3 16.50 12.80 -14.14
C VAL A 3 16.35 12.98 -12.64
N VAL A 4 16.70 14.16 -12.15
CA VAL A 4 16.65 14.54 -10.73
C VAL A 4 15.52 15.56 -10.56
N VAL A 5 14.72 15.41 -9.50
CA VAL A 5 13.69 16.40 -9.16
C VAL A 5 14.33 17.77 -8.88
N SER A 6 13.69 18.86 -9.30
CA SER A 6 14.07 20.20 -8.84
C SER A 6 13.61 20.39 -7.40
N TYR A 7 14.55 20.43 -6.45
CA TYR A 7 14.25 20.47 -5.02
C TYR A 7 14.76 21.73 -4.29
N ARG A 8 15.55 22.58 -4.95
CA ARG A 8 16.19 23.75 -4.30
C ARG A 8 15.18 24.76 -3.78
N ALA A 9 14.16 25.08 -4.58
CA ALA A 9 13.07 25.96 -4.15
C ALA A 9 12.31 25.40 -2.93
N ILE A 10 12.16 24.09 -2.82
CA ILE A 10 11.52 23.43 -1.67
C ILE A 10 12.38 23.58 -0.42
N LEU A 11 13.70 23.41 -0.55
CA LEU A 11 14.64 23.63 0.55
C LEU A 11 14.67 25.09 1.01
N GLU A 12 14.69 26.04 0.07
CA GLU A 12 14.70 27.48 0.38
C GLU A 12 13.42 27.90 1.12
N ARG A 13 12.27 27.39 0.70
CA ARG A 13 10.96 27.66 1.33
C ARG A 13 10.71 26.85 2.60
N SER A 14 11.60 25.92 2.97
CA SER A 14 11.37 25.00 4.10
C SER A 14 11.39 25.70 5.48
N GLY A 15 12.02 26.87 5.59
CA GLY A 15 12.25 27.57 6.85
C GLY A 15 13.31 26.92 7.75
N LEU A 16 14.07 25.94 7.24
CA LEU A 16 15.17 25.31 7.97
C LEU A 16 16.42 26.22 7.99
N PRO A 17 17.33 26.07 8.98
CA PRO A 17 18.56 26.86 9.05
C PRO A 17 19.41 26.76 7.79
N LYS A 18 20.07 27.87 7.42
CA LYS A 18 20.93 27.95 6.22
C LYS A 18 22.00 26.85 6.16
N ARG A 19 22.60 26.52 7.30
CA ARG A 19 23.60 25.44 7.38
C ARG A 19 22.97 24.07 7.08
N LEU A 20 21.81 23.81 7.67
CA LEU A 20 21.07 22.56 7.46
C LEU A 20 20.64 22.41 6.00
N THR A 21 20.06 23.45 5.40
CA THR A 21 19.63 23.41 4.00
C THR A 21 20.81 23.26 3.04
N GLY A 22 21.92 23.93 3.28
CA GLY A 22 23.15 23.79 2.47
C GLY A 22 23.76 22.40 2.55
N ASP A 23 23.76 21.77 3.74
CA ASP A 23 24.24 20.40 3.93
C ASP A 23 23.30 19.36 3.30
N LEU A 24 21.98 19.57 3.39
CA LEU A 24 20.99 18.73 2.72
C LEU A 24 21.06 18.86 1.19
N ASP A 25 21.29 20.06 0.65
CA ASP A 25 21.47 20.26 -0.80
C ASP A 25 22.61 19.40 -1.33
N LYS A 26 23.76 19.38 -0.65
CA LYS A 26 24.90 18.52 -1.03
C LYS A 26 24.53 17.03 -1.03
N LEU A 27 23.86 16.56 0.02
CA LEU A 27 23.43 15.16 0.12
C LEU A 27 22.42 14.81 -0.98
N PHE A 28 21.47 15.70 -1.27
CA PHE A 28 20.44 15.46 -2.28
C PHE A 28 21.02 15.50 -3.69
N GLN A 29 21.92 16.45 -3.98
CA GLN A 29 22.61 16.55 -5.26
C GLN A 29 23.37 15.27 -5.57
N GLN A 30 24.01 14.69 -4.56
CA GLN A 30 24.79 13.47 -4.72
C GLN A 30 23.92 12.21 -4.75
N PHE A 31 22.92 12.09 -3.89
CA PHE A 31 22.29 10.80 -3.59
C PHE A 31 20.79 10.69 -3.86
N LEU A 32 20.05 11.79 -4.09
CA LEU A 32 18.58 11.76 -4.09
C LEU A 32 18.00 10.78 -5.12
N SER A 33 18.57 10.72 -6.32
CA SER A 33 18.13 9.83 -7.39
C SER A 33 18.52 8.36 -7.20
N HIS A 34 19.37 8.05 -6.22
CA HIS A 34 19.91 6.70 -6.02
C HIS A 34 18.90 5.78 -5.35
N ALA A 35 18.89 4.53 -5.81
CA ALA A 35 18.17 3.46 -5.18
C ALA A 35 18.84 3.10 -3.84
N HIS A 36 18.07 3.06 -2.76
CA HIS A 36 18.53 2.55 -1.48
C HIS A 36 17.87 1.19 -1.23
N SER A 37 18.26 0.19 -2.02
CA SER A 37 17.74 -1.18 -1.88
C SER A 37 18.86 -2.19 -2.09
N LYS A 38 18.94 -3.16 -1.15
CA LYS A 38 19.85 -4.31 -1.26
C LYS A 38 19.34 -5.39 -2.22
N THR A 39 18.06 -5.35 -2.59
CA THR A 39 17.37 -6.38 -3.38
C THR A 39 17.00 -5.91 -4.78
N ARG A 40 17.33 -4.66 -5.14
CA ARG A 40 17.03 -4.11 -6.45
C ARG A 40 18.08 -4.60 -7.45
N VAL A 41 17.59 -5.27 -8.49
CA VAL A 41 18.42 -5.83 -9.58
C VAL A 41 18.83 -4.76 -10.61
N THR A 42 18.11 -3.65 -10.69
CA THR A 42 18.37 -2.57 -11.67
C THR A 42 19.20 -1.43 -11.08
N ALA A 43 20.21 -0.96 -11.81
CA ALA A 43 21.00 0.24 -11.46
C ALA A 43 20.28 1.58 -11.73
N ASN A 44 19.06 1.53 -12.29
CA ASN A 44 18.31 2.73 -12.69
C ASN A 44 18.00 3.66 -11.50
N ALA A 45 17.97 4.96 -11.77
CA ALA A 45 17.47 5.95 -10.82
C ALA A 45 16.07 5.59 -10.31
N ILE A 46 15.72 6.05 -9.10
CA ILE A 46 14.34 5.99 -8.63
C ILE A 46 13.49 7.04 -9.37
N SER A 47 12.19 6.80 -9.49
CA SER A 47 11.27 7.73 -10.17
C SER A 47 11.26 9.11 -9.49
N ILE A 48 10.98 10.17 -10.27
CA ILE A 48 10.86 11.55 -9.75
C ILE A 48 9.90 11.60 -8.56
N LYS A 49 8.73 10.97 -8.67
CA LYS A 49 7.74 10.85 -7.59
C LYS A 49 8.32 10.21 -6.31
N THR A 50 9.21 9.22 -6.44
CA THR A 50 9.88 8.63 -5.26
C THR A 50 10.91 9.58 -4.66
N GLN A 51 11.62 10.35 -5.51
CA GLN A 51 12.55 11.39 -5.05
C GLN A 51 11.81 12.48 -4.27
N GLU A 52 10.70 12.99 -4.82
CA GLU A 52 9.83 13.99 -4.20
C GLU A 52 9.31 13.54 -2.84
N ARG A 53 8.74 12.34 -2.73
CA ARG A 53 8.22 11.81 -1.46
C ARG A 53 9.32 11.68 -0.40
N ARG A 54 10.48 11.16 -0.79
CA ARG A 54 11.65 11.06 0.12
C ARG A 54 12.07 12.44 0.60
N LEU A 55 12.23 13.39 -0.32
CA LEU A 55 12.62 14.77 -0.04
C LEU A 55 11.65 15.43 0.94
N LEU A 56 10.36 15.46 0.60
CA LEU A 56 9.32 16.11 1.41
C LEU A 56 9.22 15.49 2.80
N SER A 57 9.25 14.15 2.88
CA SER A 57 9.21 13.46 4.16
C SER A 57 10.41 13.76 5.06
N LEU A 58 11.62 13.91 4.49
CA LEU A 58 12.82 14.25 5.25
C LEU A 58 12.75 15.71 5.74
N ILE A 59 12.41 16.64 4.85
CA ILE A 59 12.25 18.07 5.21
C ILE A 59 11.20 18.22 6.31
N ALA A 60 10.04 17.57 6.18
CA ALA A 60 8.97 17.59 7.18
C ALA A 60 9.48 17.08 8.54
N GLY A 61 10.22 15.98 8.57
CA GLY A 61 10.76 15.45 9.83
C GLY A 61 11.82 16.36 10.47
N PHE A 62 12.64 17.07 9.69
CA PHE A 62 13.53 18.11 10.24
C PHE A 62 12.75 19.30 10.81
N LYS A 63 11.67 19.72 10.14
CA LYS A 63 10.78 20.78 10.65
C LYS A 63 10.10 20.36 11.96
N GLU A 64 9.62 19.12 12.04
CA GLU A 64 9.03 18.55 13.27
C GLU A 64 10.02 18.56 14.42
N LEU A 65 11.26 18.10 14.20
CA LEU A 65 12.31 18.13 15.23
C LEU A 65 12.60 19.55 15.73
N ARG A 66 12.72 20.52 14.83
CA ARG A 66 12.99 21.91 15.22
C ARG A 66 11.82 22.54 15.96
N ARG A 67 10.60 22.32 15.49
CA ARG A 67 9.37 22.78 16.16
C ARG A 67 9.28 22.23 17.58
N ASP A 68 9.71 21.00 17.79
CA ASP A 68 9.64 20.33 19.09
C ASP A 68 10.90 20.59 19.95
N GLY A 69 11.71 21.60 19.61
CA GLY A 69 12.78 22.15 20.46
C GLY A 69 14.19 21.64 20.18
N PHE A 70 14.41 20.80 19.17
CA PHE A 70 15.76 20.33 18.83
C PHE A 70 16.53 21.32 17.97
N ALA A 71 17.70 21.78 18.45
CA ALA A 71 18.62 22.66 17.73
C ALA A 71 19.43 21.90 16.63
N ILE A 72 18.74 21.40 15.62
CA ILE A 72 19.35 20.72 14.47
C ILE A 72 19.85 21.75 13.45
N GLU A 73 21.17 21.95 13.41
CA GLU A 73 21.84 22.89 12.47
C GLU A 73 22.48 22.20 11.26
N THR A 74 22.57 20.88 11.28
CA THR A 74 23.19 20.06 10.22
C THR A 74 22.62 18.64 10.30
N PRO A 75 22.44 17.90 9.20
CA PRO A 75 21.83 16.57 9.25
C PRO A 75 22.69 15.59 10.07
N TRP A 76 24.00 15.86 10.23
CA TRP A 76 24.89 15.10 11.09
C TRP A 76 24.62 15.26 12.59
N ASN A 77 23.80 16.22 13.04
CA ASN A 77 23.36 16.30 14.45
C ASN A 77 22.34 15.21 14.80
N ILE A 78 21.76 14.54 13.82
CA ILE A 78 20.78 13.47 14.05
C ILE A 78 21.45 12.28 14.74
N SER A 79 20.73 11.75 15.73
CA SER A 79 21.13 10.67 16.63
C SER A 79 19.87 9.89 17.05
N SER A 80 20.02 8.73 17.69
CA SER A 80 18.91 7.83 17.99
C SER A 80 17.79 8.47 18.82
N LYS A 81 18.10 9.48 19.67
CA LYS A 81 17.09 10.22 20.44
C LYS A 81 16.11 11.01 19.56
N HIS A 82 16.60 11.56 18.44
CA HIS A 82 15.78 12.33 17.50
C HIS A 82 14.84 11.42 16.72
N ILE A 83 15.33 10.25 16.31
CA ILE A 83 14.50 9.24 15.65
C ILE A 83 13.45 8.71 16.62
N ARG A 84 13.82 8.44 17.88
CA ARG A 84 12.87 8.06 18.94
C ARG A 84 11.78 9.10 19.12
N HIS A 85 12.14 10.39 19.16
CA HIS A 85 11.18 11.49 19.29
C HIS A 85 10.19 11.49 18.11
N LEU A 86 10.70 11.43 16.88
CA LEU A 86 9.86 11.39 15.68
C LEU A 86 8.91 10.18 15.67
N VAL A 87 9.40 8.99 16.02
CA VAL A 87 8.54 7.79 16.11
C VAL A 87 7.46 7.96 17.17
N ASN A 88 7.77 8.53 18.33
CA ASN A 88 6.76 8.85 19.34
C ASN A 88 5.71 9.83 18.81
N VAL A 89 6.15 10.91 18.14
CA VAL A 89 5.22 11.89 17.54
C VAL A 89 4.34 11.23 16.49
N TRP A 90 4.90 10.46 15.56
CA TRP A 90 4.12 9.86 14.48
C TRP A 90 3.14 8.81 14.98
N VAL A 91 3.56 7.93 15.90
CA VAL A 91 2.74 6.81 16.37
C VAL A 91 1.78 7.23 17.48
N ILE A 92 2.27 7.92 18.51
CA ILE A 92 1.49 8.19 19.72
C ILE A 92 0.66 9.47 19.56
N LYS A 93 1.29 10.56 19.13
CA LYS A 93 0.62 11.86 19.04
C LYS A 93 -0.27 11.95 17.80
N ASN A 94 0.29 11.59 16.64
CA ASN A 94 -0.39 11.77 15.36
C ASN A 94 -1.18 10.53 14.91
N LYS A 95 -1.03 9.39 15.61
CA LYS A 95 -1.71 8.12 15.30
C LYS A 95 -1.60 7.71 13.82
N GLN A 96 -0.45 7.99 13.19
CA GLN A 96 -0.21 7.63 11.80
C GLN A 96 -0.17 6.11 11.65
N SER A 97 -0.63 5.59 10.50
CA SER A 97 -0.68 4.15 10.27
C SER A 97 0.71 3.49 10.27
N PRO A 98 0.81 2.18 10.59
CA PRO A 98 2.08 1.44 10.60
C PRO A 98 2.86 1.55 9.28
N GLY A 99 2.16 1.48 8.15
CA GLY A 99 2.76 1.61 6.82
C GLY A 99 3.43 2.98 6.60
N THR A 100 2.74 4.06 7.00
CA THR A 100 3.25 5.43 6.89
C THR A 100 4.51 5.62 7.73
N VAL A 101 4.50 5.17 9.00
CA VAL A 101 5.66 5.29 9.89
C VAL A 101 6.85 4.48 9.41
N GLU A 102 6.63 3.24 8.96
CA GLU A 102 7.71 2.39 8.40
C GLU A 102 8.31 2.99 7.11
N ASN A 103 7.48 3.62 6.27
CA ASN A 103 7.94 4.33 5.07
C ASN A 103 8.79 5.56 5.45
N LYS A 104 8.34 6.38 6.40
CA LYS A 104 9.14 7.50 6.93
C LYS A 104 10.49 7.01 7.47
N LEU A 105 10.50 5.97 8.29
CA LEU A 105 11.74 5.36 8.80
C LEU A 105 12.65 4.84 7.67
N THR A 106 12.08 4.37 6.56
CA THR A 106 12.87 3.95 5.39
C THR A 106 13.60 5.14 4.75
N TYR A 107 12.96 6.30 4.67
CA TYR A 107 13.62 7.53 4.20
C TYR A 107 14.71 8.00 5.18
N TRP A 108 14.46 7.93 6.48
CA TRP A 108 15.46 8.25 7.50
C TRP A 108 16.67 7.29 7.49
N ARG A 109 16.46 5.98 7.30
CA ARG A 109 17.55 5.01 7.07
C ARG A 109 18.37 5.36 5.84
N THR A 110 17.69 5.79 4.78
CA THR A 110 18.35 6.21 3.54
C THR A 110 19.25 7.43 3.77
N LEU A 111 18.73 8.46 4.45
CA LEU A 111 19.51 9.65 4.81
C LEU A 111 20.69 9.28 5.74
N ALA A 112 20.46 8.42 6.72
CA ALA A 112 21.51 7.96 7.63
C ALA A 112 22.64 7.25 6.89
N ALA A 113 22.31 6.42 5.89
CA ALA A 113 23.30 5.78 5.04
C ALA A 113 24.12 6.78 4.20
N TRP A 114 23.50 7.84 3.67
CA TRP A 114 24.22 8.89 2.95
C TRP A 114 25.22 9.64 3.83
N MET A 115 24.95 9.73 5.13
CA MET A 115 25.86 10.30 6.12
C MET A 115 26.88 9.31 6.69
N GLY A 116 26.90 8.05 6.21
CA GLY A 116 27.76 6.98 6.75
C GLY A 116 27.33 6.41 8.10
N LYS A 117 26.12 6.74 8.58
CA LYS A 117 25.58 6.32 9.88
C LYS A 117 24.62 5.13 9.75
N HIS A 118 25.08 4.01 9.17
CA HIS A 118 24.21 2.88 8.78
C HIS A 118 23.37 2.24 9.90
N GLN A 119 23.81 2.34 11.16
CA GLN A 119 23.14 1.74 12.32
C GLN A 119 22.28 2.73 13.11
N LEU A 120 22.09 3.95 12.60
CA LEU A 120 21.41 5.02 13.33
C LEU A 120 19.90 4.82 13.50
N VAL A 121 19.25 4.21 12.49
CA VAL A 121 17.79 4.15 12.39
C VAL A 121 17.34 2.69 12.45
N GLY A 122 16.81 2.31 13.61
CA GLY A 122 16.24 0.99 13.89
C GLY A 122 14.82 0.81 13.38
N THR A 123 14.14 -0.19 13.90
CA THR A 123 12.72 -0.50 13.75
C THR A 123 11.87 0.30 14.74
N VAL A 124 10.54 0.29 14.58
CA VAL A 124 9.63 0.98 15.50
C VAL A 124 9.80 0.45 16.94
N ASP A 125 10.01 -0.86 17.09
CA ASP A 125 10.14 -1.54 18.38
C ASP A 125 11.42 -1.15 19.16
N ASP A 126 12.43 -0.60 18.48
CA ASP A 126 13.65 -0.07 19.12
C ASP A 126 13.42 1.27 19.85
N TYR A 127 12.26 1.90 19.63
CA TYR A 127 11.96 3.26 20.08
C TYR A 127 10.75 3.35 21.00
N ILE A 128 9.72 2.54 20.77
CA ILE A 128 8.46 2.58 21.52
C ILE A 128 7.90 1.17 21.73
N THR A 129 7.05 1.03 22.75
CA THR A 129 6.09 -0.07 22.79
C THR A 129 4.94 0.29 21.86
N ARG A 130 4.65 -0.57 20.89
CA ARG A 130 3.57 -0.32 19.93
C ARG A 130 2.21 -0.37 20.64
N PRO A 131 1.26 0.52 20.29
CA PRO A 131 -0.14 0.37 20.70
C PRO A 131 -0.69 -1.00 20.27
N ASP A 132 -1.72 -1.48 20.97
CA ASP A 132 -2.39 -2.72 20.60
C ASP A 132 -2.93 -2.65 19.17
N GLY A 133 -2.78 -3.75 18.43
CA GLY A 133 -3.17 -3.82 17.01
C GLY A 133 -2.27 -3.02 16.04
N TYR A 134 -1.31 -2.23 16.52
CA TYR A 134 -0.47 -1.38 15.66
C TYR A 134 0.61 -2.17 14.90
N ARG A 135 0.23 -2.82 13.80
CA ARG A 135 1.11 -3.67 12.99
C ARG A 135 0.80 -3.54 11.51
N ARG A 136 1.85 -3.62 10.68
CA ARG A 136 1.69 -3.71 9.23
C ARG A 136 1.57 -5.17 8.79
N TYR A 137 0.57 -5.46 7.98
CA TYR A 137 0.39 -6.76 7.35
C TYR A 137 0.64 -6.67 5.85
N TYR A 138 1.48 -7.57 5.32
CA TYR A 138 1.78 -7.68 3.88
C TYR A 138 0.93 -8.73 3.17
N VAL A 139 0.11 -9.45 3.93
CA VAL A 139 -0.84 -10.45 3.45
C VAL A 139 -2.23 -9.86 3.66
N ALA A 140 -3.14 -10.01 2.70
CA ALA A 140 -4.50 -9.52 2.83
C ALA A 140 -5.16 -10.07 4.10
N GLN A 141 -5.65 -9.17 4.97
CA GLN A 141 -6.37 -9.53 6.20
C GLN A 141 -7.89 -9.54 6.00
N ARG A 142 -8.40 -8.71 5.10
CA ARG A 142 -9.81 -8.64 4.69
C ARG A 142 -9.91 -8.68 3.18
N ASP A 143 -11.06 -9.13 2.67
CA ASP A 143 -11.34 -9.01 1.24
C ASP A 143 -11.62 -7.55 0.90
N LYS A 144 -10.85 -7.01 -0.05
CA LYS A 144 -10.96 -5.62 -0.53
C LYS A 144 -11.69 -5.53 -1.88
N SER A 145 -12.20 -6.65 -2.38
CA SER A 145 -13.02 -6.67 -3.59
C SER A 145 -14.32 -5.90 -3.38
N TRP A 146 -14.91 -5.40 -4.47
CA TRP A 146 -16.20 -4.73 -4.42
C TRP A 146 -17.33 -5.68 -4.07
N GLU A 147 -17.22 -6.93 -4.53
CA GLU A 147 -18.15 -8.02 -4.21
C GLU A 147 -18.25 -8.25 -2.70
N ALA A 148 -17.13 -8.22 -1.97
CA ALA A 148 -17.13 -8.38 -0.51
C ALA A 148 -17.79 -7.22 0.26
N ALA A 149 -18.01 -6.08 -0.41
CA ALA A 149 -18.73 -4.93 0.12
C ALA A 149 -20.14 -4.80 -0.48
N ASP A 150 -20.63 -5.83 -1.17
CA ASP A 150 -21.92 -5.86 -1.87
C ASP A 150 -22.12 -4.70 -2.88
N VAL A 151 -21.01 -4.21 -3.47
CA VAL A 151 -21.05 -3.14 -4.47
C VAL A 151 -21.13 -3.72 -5.87
N ASN A 152 -22.23 -3.46 -6.58
CA ASN A 152 -22.40 -3.84 -7.98
C ASN A 152 -21.55 -2.94 -8.90
N VAL A 153 -20.56 -3.56 -9.56
CA VAL A 153 -19.64 -2.86 -10.46
C VAL A 153 -20.36 -2.23 -11.65
N ASP A 154 -21.33 -2.94 -12.25
CA ASP A 154 -22.01 -2.49 -13.47
C ASP A 154 -22.92 -1.29 -13.18
N GLU A 155 -23.57 -1.27 -12.02
CA GLU A 155 -24.38 -0.12 -11.59
C GLU A 155 -23.52 1.15 -11.39
N VAL A 156 -22.33 1.01 -10.80
CA VAL A 156 -21.41 2.13 -10.63
C VAL A 156 -20.90 2.62 -11.99
N ILE A 157 -20.54 1.71 -12.90
CA ILE A 157 -20.12 2.06 -14.27
C ILE A 157 -21.25 2.76 -15.03
N ALA A 158 -22.50 2.31 -14.86
CA ALA A 158 -23.65 2.97 -15.47
C ALA A 158 -23.80 4.42 -14.97
N ARG A 159 -23.72 4.66 -13.66
CA ARG A 159 -23.76 6.02 -13.10
C ARG A 159 -22.60 6.87 -13.61
N LEU A 160 -21.38 6.34 -13.58
CA LEU A 160 -20.19 6.99 -14.12
C LEU A 160 -20.34 7.31 -15.61
N SER A 161 -21.00 6.46 -16.40
CA SER A 161 -21.19 6.71 -17.83
C SER A 161 -22.06 7.93 -18.10
N HIS A 162 -22.96 8.26 -17.17
CA HIS A 162 -23.76 9.49 -17.22
C HIS A 162 -22.97 10.72 -16.76
N SER A 163 -22.12 10.60 -15.73
CA SER A 163 -21.38 11.74 -15.16
C SER A 163 -20.05 12.02 -15.86
N ASP A 164 -19.26 10.98 -16.17
CA ASP A 164 -18.01 11.06 -16.93
C ASP A 164 -17.67 9.73 -17.63
N ARG A 165 -17.94 9.69 -18.94
CA ARG A 165 -17.70 8.51 -19.78
C ARG A 165 -16.24 8.03 -19.83
N TRP A 166 -15.24 8.92 -19.65
CA TRP A 166 -13.83 8.50 -19.67
C TRP A 166 -13.43 7.84 -18.36
N VAL A 167 -13.94 8.35 -17.23
CA VAL A 167 -13.78 7.68 -15.94
C VAL A 167 -14.48 6.32 -15.97
N ALA A 168 -15.71 6.24 -16.50
CA ALA A 168 -16.48 5.01 -16.62
C ALA A 168 -15.70 3.90 -17.36
N ILE A 169 -15.21 4.17 -18.58
CA ILE A 169 -14.47 3.18 -19.36
C ILE A 169 -13.14 2.81 -18.72
N GLN A 170 -12.48 3.73 -18.02
CA GLN A 170 -11.24 3.43 -17.28
C GLN A 170 -11.50 2.55 -16.04
N VAL A 171 -12.64 2.69 -15.38
CA VAL A 171 -13.08 1.80 -14.30
C VAL A 171 -13.43 0.42 -14.85
N GLU A 172 -14.11 0.36 -15.99
CA GLU A 172 -14.44 -0.88 -16.69
C GLU A 172 -13.18 -1.65 -17.11
N LEU A 173 -12.18 -0.96 -17.69
CA LEU A 173 -10.86 -1.52 -18.00
C LEU A 173 -10.13 -2.08 -16.76
N GLN A 174 -10.27 -1.41 -15.61
CA GLN A 174 -9.72 -1.91 -14.34
C GLN A 174 -10.42 -3.18 -13.85
N SER A 175 -11.75 -3.24 -13.97
CA SER A 175 -12.52 -4.45 -13.64
C SER A 175 -12.18 -5.63 -14.55
N ALA A 176 -12.07 -5.38 -15.86
CA ALA A 176 -11.88 -6.40 -16.88
C ALA A 176 -10.47 -6.98 -16.94
N PHE A 177 -9.43 -6.17 -16.71
CA PHE A 177 -8.03 -6.55 -16.87
C PHE A 177 -7.18 -6.40 -15.60
N GLY A 178 -7.83 -6.07 -14.49
CA GLY A 178 -7.18 -5.79 -13.21
C GLY A 178 -6.15 -4.67 -13.34
N LEU A 179 -6.36 -3.65 -14.17
CA LEU A 179 -5.41 -2.54 -14.30
C LEU A 179 -5.33 -1.72 -13.00
N ARG A 180 -4.19 -1.05 -12.77
CA ARG A 180 -4.13 0.07 -11.81
C ARG A 180 -4.78 1.30 -12.44
N ALA A 181 -5.24 2.23 -11.62
CA ALA A 181 -5.84 3.48 -12.11
C ALA A 181 -4.93 4.22 -13.12
N GLN A 182 -3.64 4.38 -12.78
CA GLN A 182 -2.71 5.03 -13.70
C GLN A 182 -2.44 4.19 -14.97
N GLU A 183 -2.46 2.86 -14.88
CA GLU A 183 -2.34 1.97 -16.05
C GLU A 183 -3.55 2.10 -16.97
N SER A 184 -4.78 2.19 -16.44
CA SER A 184 -5.98 2.40 -17.26
C SER A 184 -6.01 3.79 -17.91
N MET A 185 -5.51 4.82 -17.23
CA MET A 185 -5.39 6.17 -17.81
C MET A 185 -4.38 6.22 -18.96
N LEU A 186 -3.22 5.59 -18.79
CA LEU A 186 -2.15 5.62 -19.78
C LEU A 186 -2.25 4.51 -20.83
N LEU A 187 -3.22 3.60 -20.69
CA LEU A 187 -3.42 2.51 -21.63
C LEU A 187 -3.57 3.05 -23.04
N ARG A 188 -2.89 2.39 -23.99
CA ARG A 188 -3.02 2.69 -25.42
C ARG A 188 -3.63 1.47 -26.11
N PRO A 189 -4.97 1.35 -26.20
CA PRO A 189 -5.63 0.10 -26.56
C PRO A 189 -5.07 -0.56 -27.83
N LEU A 190 -4.91 0.21 -28.91
CA LEU A 190 -4.38 -0.27 -30.19
C LEU A 190 -2.90 -0.71 -30.13
N GLN A 191 -2.09 -0.09 -29.27
CA GLN A 191 -0.66 -0.40 -29.15
C GLN A 191 -0.40 -1.53 -28.14
N CYS A 192 -1.29 -1.70 -27.16
CA CYS A 192 -1.16 -2.69 -26.10
C CYS A 192 -1.69 -4.07 -26.51
N LEU A 193 -2.64 -4.14 -27.46
CA LEU A 193 -3.17 -5.40 -27.94
C LEU A 193 -2.10 -6.20 -28.73
N ARG A 194 -2.05 -7.52 -28.52
CA ARG A 194 -1.19 -8.45 -29.25
C ARG A 194 -2.01 -9.53 -29.92
N VAL A 195 -1.51 -10.00 -31.06
CA VAL A 195 -2.08 -11.14 -31.82
C VAL A 195 -2.17 -12.41 -30.96
N SER A 196 -1.31 -12.53 -29.95
CA SER A 196 -1.32 -13.65 -28.99
C SER A 196 -2.51 -13.68 -28.03
N GLY A 197 -3.49 -12.77 -28.13
CA GLY A 197 -4.62 -12.71 -27.20
C GLY A 197 -4.25 -12.16 -25.82
N HIS A 198 -3.31 -11.21 -25.79
CA HIS A 198 -2.84 -10.61 -24.55
C HIS A 198 -2.73 -9.10 -24.67
N LEU A 199 -2.91 -8.43 -23.54
CA LEU A 199 -2.68 -7.00 -23.36
C LEU A 199 -1.30 -6.75 -22.75
N HIS A 200 -0.41 -6.09 -23.50
CA HIS A 200 0.90 -5.66 -23.02
C HIS A 200 0.80 -4.30 -22.33
N VAL A 201 0.83 -4.30 -21.01
CA VAL A 201 0.74 -3.10 -20.18
C VAL A 201 2.15 -2.61 -19.86
N THR A 202 2.54 -1.48 -20.44
CA THR A 202 3.86 -0.86 -20.25
C THR A 202 3.77 0.44 -19.44
N ASP A 203 2.87 1.33 -19.86
CA ASP A 203 2.73 2.66 -19.30
C ASP A 203 1.91 2.64 -18.00
N GLY A 204 2.27 3.51 -17.05
CA GLY A 204 1.64 3.55 -15.73
C GLY A 204 2.03 2.42 -14.78
N THR A 205 2.81 1.44 -15.25
CA THR A 205 3.25 0.32 -14.41
C THR A 205 4.15 0.77 -13.26
N LYS A 206 3.94 0.18 -12.08
CA LYS A 206 4.73 0.51 -10.89
C LYS A 206 6.21 0.15 -11.12
N GLY A 207 7.07 1.16 -11.05
CA GLY A 207 8.52 1.00 -11.28
C GLY A 207 8.92 0.78 -12.74
N GLY A 208 8.01 1.05 -13.69
CA GLY A 208 8.27 0.90 -15.13
C GLY A 208 8.49 -0.56 -15.56
N ARG A 209 7.85 -1.50 -14.86
CA ARG A 209 7.96 -2.94 -15.14
C ARG A 209 6.77 -3.37 -16.01
N PRO A 210 6.99 -3.67 -17.30
CA PRO A 210 5.94 -4.18 -18.16
C PRO A 210 5.35 -5.47 -17.61
N ARG A 211 4.06 -5.67 -17.84
CA ARG A 211 3.36 -6.92 -17.54
C ARG A 211 2.40 -7.27 -18.66
N VAL A 212 2.04 -8.54 -18.72
CA VAL A 212 1.11 -9.08 -19.71
C VAL A 212 -0.15 -9.53 -18.99
N VAL A 213 -1.31 -9.24 -19.58
CA VAL A 213 -2.63 -9.64 -19.08
C VAL A 213 -3.31 -10.48 -20.15
N PRO A 214 -3.84 -11.68 -19.82
CA PRO A 214 -4.58 -12.47 -20.79
C PRO A 214 -5.90 -11.79 -21.17
N ILE A 215 -6.39 -12.10 -22.36
CA ILE A 215 -7.73 -11.77 -22.83
C ILE A 215 -8.46 -13.10 -23.01
N ASP A 216 -9.36 -13.41 -22.09
CA ASP A 216 -9.96 -14.74 -21.92
C ASP A 216 -11.42 -14.79 -22.41
N ALA A 217 -12.00 -13.66 -22.83
CA ALA A 217 -13.38 -13.59 -23.31
C ALA A 217 -13.59 -12.54 -24.41
N ASP A 218 -14.50 -12.83 -25.34
CA ASP A 218 -14.76 -11.98 -26.52
C ASP A 218 -15.18 -10.55 -26.15
N TRP A 219 -16.00 -10.38 -25.12
CA TRP A 219 -16.47 -9.06 -24.67
C TRP A 219 -15.33 -8.14 -24.22
N GLN A 220 -14.16 -8.69 -23.83
CA GLN A 220 -12.99 -7.90 -23.47
C GLN A 220 -12.40 -7.22 -24.72
N TYR A 221 -12.50 -7.83 -25.90
CA TYR A 221 -12.13 -7.19 -27.15
C TYR A 221 -13.08 -6.03 -27.50
N ASP A 222 -14.39 -6.21 -27.28
CA ASP A 222 -15.36 -5.13 -27.49
C ASP A 222 -15.09 -3.93 -26.57
N LEU A 223 -14.71 -4.18 -25.31
CA LEU A 223 -14.26 -3.14 -24.40
C LEU A 223 -13.01 -2.41 -24.92
N LEU A 224 -12.01 -3.14 -25.43
CA LEU A 224 -10.81 -2.53 -26.00
C LEU A 224 -11.12 -1.72 -27.26
N ILE A 225 -12.07 -2.15 -28.08
CA ILE A 225 -12.54 -1.39 -29.26
C ILE A 225 -13.21 -0.09 -28.83
N ARG A 226 -14.12 -0.12 -27.86
CA ARG A 226 -14.73 1.10 -27.29
C ARG A 226 -13.67 2.03 -26.70
N ALA A 227 -12.68 1.47 -25.99
CA ALA A 227 -11.58 2.24 -25.43
C ALA A 227 -10.73 2.88 -26.54
N ALA A 228 -10.42 2.14 -27.61
CA ALA A 228 -9.66 2.66 -28.74
C ALA A 228 -10.37 3.84 -29.44
N GLN A 229 -11.70 3.80 -29.55
CA GLN A 229 -12.51 4.88 -30.13
C GLN A 229 -12.49 6.16 -29.26
N MET A 230 -12.31 6.01 -27.95
CA MET A 230 -12.26 7.12 -26.99
C MET A 230 -10.83 7.60 -26.69
N ALA A 231 -9.83 6.90 -27.20
CA ALA A 231 -8.43 7.20 -26.95
C ALA A 231 -8.05 8.57 -27.53
N ASN A 232 -7.14 9.23 -26.85
CA ASN A 232 -6.59 10.51 -27.24
C ASN A 232 -5.98 10.42 -28.66
N PRO A 233 -6.43 11.24 -29.62
CA PRO A 233 -5.97 11.12 -31.01
C PRO A 233 -4.48 11.44 -31.18
N ARG A 234 -3.89 12.24 -30.29
CA ARG A 234 -2.46 12.61 -30.34
C ARG A 234 -1.56 11.58 -29.69
N THR A 235 -1.93 11.08 -28.51
CA THR A 235 -1.06 10.20 -27.71
C THR A 235 -1.42 8.72 -27.82
N GLY A 236 -2.63 8.42 -28.28
CA GLY A 236 -3.24 7.09 -28.24
C GLY A 236 -3.62 6.60 -26.84
N SER A 237 -3.40 7.39 -25.78
CA SER A 237 -3.71 7.01 -24.40
C SER A 237 -5.17 7.27 -24.03
N MET A 238 -5.64 6.69 -22.92
CA MET A 238 -6.99 6.97 -22.40
C MET A 238 -7.13 8.33 -21.69
N ILE A 239 -6.06 9.13 -21.58
CA ILE A 239 -6.12 10.49 -21.01
C ILE A 239 -6.76 11.44 -22.03
N PRO A 240 -7.89 12.10 -21.72
CA PRO A 240 -8.50 13.05 -22.64
C PRO A 240 -7.55 14.17 -23.07
N GLU A 241 -7.74 14.67 -24.29
CA GLU A 241 -6.79 15.56 -24.97
C GLU A 241 -6.47 16.86 -24.22
N SER A 242 -7.43 17.40 -23.47
CA SER A 242 -7.29 18.65 -22.70
C SER A 242 -6.57 18.46 -21.37
N TYR A 243 -6.23 17.24 -20.98
CA TYR A 243 -5.66 16.96 -19.66
C TYR A 243 -4.20 16.51 -19.73
N SER A 244 -3.41 17.00 -18.78
CA SER A 244 -2.18 16.33 -18.38
C SER A 244 -2.50 15.16 -17.45
N LEU A 245 -1.60 14.18 -17.32
CA LEU A 245 -1.77 13.07 -16.39
C LEU A 245 -2.06 13.55 -14.96
N LYS A 246 -1.33 14.56 -14.47
CA LYS A 246 -1.55 15.11 -13.11
C LYS A 246 -2.96 15.67 -12.94
N LYS A 247 -3.44 16.46 -13.90
CA LYS A 247 -4.81 17.04 -13.86
C LYS A 247 -5.87 15.94 -13.99
N TRP A 248 -5.67 14.99 -14.90
CA TRP A 248 -6.59 13.87 -15.12
C TRP A 248 -6.69 12.97 -13.90
N TYR A 249 -5.56 12.68 -13.24
CA TYR A 249 -5.53 11.87 -12.03
C TYR A 249 -6.42 12.46 -10.92
N ARG A 250 -6.29 13.76 -10.66
CA ARG A 250 -7.16 14.44 -9.66
C ARG A 250 -8.63 14.42 -10.07
N HIS A 251 -8.91 14.68 -11.34
CA HIS A 251 -10.27 14.65 -11.89
C HIS A 251 -10.91 13.26 -11.73
N PHE A 252 -10.19 12.22 -12.12
CA PHE A 252 -10.63 10.83 -11.99
C PHE A 252 -11.04 10.48 -10.55
N TYR A 253 -10.18 10.78 -9.56
CA TYR A 253 -10.51 10.50 -8.16
C TYR A 253 -11.62 11.40 -7.60
N LYS A 254 -11.74 12.64 -8.09
CA LYS A 254 -12.88 13.51 -7.73
C LYS A 254 -14.21 12.92 -8.22
N VAL A 255 -14.26 12.46 -9.47
CA VAL A 255 -15.46 11.82 -10.03
C VAL A 255 -15.80 10.54 -9.25
N LEU A 256 -14.81 9.68 -8.97
CA LEU A 256 -15.01 8.49 -8.16
C LEU A 256 -15.57 8.81 -6.76
N ALA A 257 -15.02 9.82 -6.09
CA ALA A 257 -15.49 10.25 -4.78
C ALA A 257 -16.94 10.76 -4.83
N ASN A 258 -17.31 11.52 -5.86
CA ASN A 258 -18.68 12.00 -6.07
C ASN A 258 -19.70 10.87 -6.26
N GLU A 259 -19.29 9.77 -6.89
CA GLU A 259 -20.10 8.54 -7.05
C GLU A 259 -20.03 7.61 -5.83
N GLY A 260 -19.39 8.04 -4.74
CA GLY A 260 -19.27 7.29 -3.50
C GLY A 260 -18.17 6.22 -3.49
N VAL A 261 -17.36 6.08 -4.56
CA VAL A 261 -16.27 5.10 -4.65
C VAL A 261 -15.08 5.55 -3.78
N SER A 262 -15.24 5.39 -2.47
CA SER A 262 -14.26 5.67 -1.44
C SER A 262 -14.54 4.81 -0.19
N GLN A 263 -13.54 4.66 0.68
CA GLN A 263 -13.72 3.93 1.95
C GLN A 263 -14.84 4.53 2.81
N LYS A 264 -15.04 5.86 2.78
CA LYS A 264 -16.10 6.52 3.55
C LYS A 264 -17.49 6.45 2.90
N GLY A 265 -17.54 6.27 1.58
CA GLY A 265 -18.79 6.17 0.83
C GLY A 265 -19.25 4.71 0.79
N LEU A 266 -18.95 4.03 -0.31
CA LEU A 266 -19.32 2.63 -0.57
C LEU A 266 -18.43 1.60 0.15
N GLY A 267 -17.52 2.00 1.04
CA GLY A 267 -16.60 1.07 1.71
C GLY A 267 -15.51 0.50 0.80
N VAL A 268 -15.41 0.97 -0.45
CA VAL A 268 -14.50 0.42 -1.47
C VAL A 268 -13.56 1.47 -2.05
N THR A 269 -12.47 1.03 -2.67
CA THR A 269 -11.63 1.86 -3.53
C THR A 269 -11.60 1.25 -4.92
N VAL A 270 -11.26 2.04 -5.95
CA VAL A 270 -11.13 1.50 -7.31
C VAL A 270 -10.08 0.38 -7.40
N HIS A 271 -9.07 0.40 -6.52
CA HIS A 271 -8.07 -0.66 -6.40
C HIS A 271 -8.70 -2.02 -6.02
N GLY A 272 -9.85 -2.02 -5.36
CA GLY A 272 -10.63 -3.23 -5.06
C GLY A 272 -11.04 -4.03 -6.30
N LEU A 273 -11.19 -3.39 -7.46
CA LEU A 273 -11.45 -4.09 -8.73
C LEU A 273 -10.27 -4.98 -9.14
N ARG A 274 -9.04 -4.52 -8.87
CA ARG A 274 -7.84 -5.33 -9.10
C ARG A 274 -7.76 -6.51 -8.15
N HIS A 275 -8.17 -6.35 -6.89
CA HIS A 275 -8.30 -7.47 -5.96
C HIS A 275 -9.29 -8.50 -6.52
N ALA A 276 -10.49 -8.07 -6.91
CA ALA A 276 -11.51 -8.94 -7.48
C ALA A 276 -11.00 -9.69 -8.72
N TYR A 277 -10.34 -9.00 -9.65
CA TYR A 277 -9.76 -9.61 -10.85
C TYR A 277 -8.75 -10.72 -10.52
N LEU A 278 -7.80 -10.47 -9.61
CA LEU A 278 -6.77 -11.45 -9.26
C LEU A 278 -7.32 -12.61 -8.42
N GLN A 279 -8.37 -12.37 -7.62
CA GLN A 279 -9.10 -13.42 -6.91
C GLN A 279 -9.87 -14.32 -7.89
N ARG A 280 -10.57 -13.75 -8.89
CA ARG A 280 -11.24 -14.52 -9.94
C ARG A 280 -10.26 -15.35 -10.75
N MET A 281 -9.10 -14.78 -11.11
CA MET A 281 -8.04 -15.52 -11.78
C MET A 281 -7.56 -16.73 -10.96
N TYR A 282 -7.42 -16.57 -9.64
CA TYR A 282 -7.08 -17.69 -8.76
C TYR A 282 -8.12 -18.80 -8.84
N GLU A 283 -9.39 -18.44 -8.74
CA GLU A 283 -10.51 -19.38 -8.75
C GLU A 283 -10.65 -20.09 -10.09
N GLN A 284 -10.52 -19.38 -11.21
CA GLN A 284 -10.54 -19.97 -12.56
C GLN A 284 -9.46 -21.04 -12.75
N VAL A 285 -8.28 -20.85 -12.16
CA VAL A 285 -7.16 -21.80 -12.28
C VAL A 285 -7.32 -22.97 -11.32
N THR A 286 -7.85 -22.74 -10.13
CA THR A 286 -7.85 -23.73 -9.04
C THR A 286 -9.19 -24.45 -8.84
N GLY A 287 -10.28 -23.90 -9.38
CA GLY A 287 -11.65 -24.32 -9.08
C GLY A 287 -12.12 -23.95 -7.66
N VAL A 288 -11.33 -23.22 -6.89
CA VAL A 288 -11.60 -22.91 -5.48
C VAL A 288 -11.43 -21.40 -5.25
N PRO A 289 -12.33 -20.75 -4.48
CA PRO A 289 -12.16 -19.34 -4.14
C PRO A 289 -10.80 -19.03 -3.50
N ALA A 290 -10.32 -17.80 -3.71
CA ALA A 290 -9.09 -17.31 -3.10
C ALA A 290 -9.13 -17.48 -1.57
N PRO A 291 -7.99 -17.75 -0.88
CA PRO A 291 -7.97 -17.95 0.57
C PRO A 291 -8.67 -16.85 1.37
N ILE A 292 -8.57 -15.59 0.93
CA ILE A 292 -9.23 -14.44 1.55
C ILE A 292 -10.77 -14.55 1.58
N LYS A 293 -11.36 -15.28 0.63
CA LYS A 293 -12.80 -15.60 0.57
C LYS A 293 -13.19 -16.81 1.42
N ARG A 294 -12.25 -17.37 2.20
CA ARG A 294 -12.49 -18.43 3.20
C ARG A 294 -13.16 -19.68 2.61
N PRO A 295 -12.60 -20.30 1.56
CA PRO A 295 -13.14 -21.53 1.03
C PRO A 295 -13.09 -22.65 2.08
N ASP A 296 -14.01 -23.61 1.95
CA ASP A 296 -14.16 -24.78 2.81
C ASP A 296 -13.01 -25.79 2.66
N HIS A 297 -12.33 -25.79 1.52
CA HIS A 297 -11.20 -26.68 1.25
C HIS A 297 -10.03 -25.96 0.55
N LYS A 298 -8.89 -26.65 0.49
CA LYS A 298 -7.72 -26.19 -0.28
C LYS A 298 -7.76 -26.80 -1.68
N PRO A 299 -7.31 -26.07 -2.71
CA PRO A 299 -7.16 -26.64 -4.03
C PRO A 299 -5.99 -27.63 -4.08
N ASP A 300 -5.90 -28.33 -5.22
CA ASP A 300 -4.72 -29.10 -5.59
C ASP A 300 -3.44 -28.25 -5.46
N PRO A 301 -2.34 -28.77 -4.86
CA PRO A 301 -1.12 -28.01 -4.67
C PRO A 301 -0.45 -27.52 -5.95
N GLN A 302 -0.54 -28.25 -7.06
CA GLN A 302 0.05 -27.85 -8.34
C GLN A 302 -0.77 -26.72 -8.98
N LEU A 303 -2.11 -26.81 -8.93
CA LEU A 303 -2.98 -25.73 -9.36
C LEU A 303 -2.81 -24.47 -8.50
N HIS A 304 -2.62 -24.62 -7.18
CA HIS A 304 -2.30 -23.50 -6.29
C HIS A 304 -1.03 -22.78 -6.73
N GLN A 305 0.05 -23.53 -6.99
CA GLN A 305 1.33 -22.97 -7.43
C GLN A 305 1.18 -22.26 -8.79
N LEU A 306 0.50 -22.88 -9.75
CA LEU A 306 0.22 -22.29 -11.06
C LEU A 306 -0.58 -20.98 -10.95
N ALA A 307 -1.61 -20.95 -10.09
CA ALA A 307 -2.41 -19.75 -9.86
C ALA A 307 -1.56 -18.62 -9.26
N MET A 308 -0.68 -18.94 -8.31
CA MET A 308 0.23 -17.95 -7.70
C MET A 308 1.18 -17.34 -8.75
N GLU A 309 1.73 -18.16 -9.64
CA GLU A 309 2.60 -17.70 -10.74
C GLU A 309 1.84 -16.80 -11.71
N LYS A 310 0.64 -17.21 -12.14
CA LYS A 310 -0.23 -16.42 -13.01
C LYS A 310 -0.60 -15.07 -12.37
N ILE A 311 -0.99 -15.05 -11.10
CA ILE A 311 -1.30 -13.82 -10.37
C ILE A 311 -0.10 -12.89 -10.29
N VAL A 312 1.10 -13.41 -10.07
CA VAL A 312 2.31 -12.59 -9.98
C VAL A 312 2.70 -11.99 -11.32
N ALA A 313 2.63 -12.77 -12.39
CA ALA A 313 2.83 -12.30 -13.75
C ALA A 313 1.79 -11.22 -14.11
N ALA A 314 0.49 -11.53 -13.91
CA ALA A 314 -0.61 -10.59 -14.13
C ALA A 314 -0.48 -9.38 -13.20
N ALA A 315 0.06 -9.49 -12.00
CA ALA A 315 0.21 -8.35 -11.11
C ALA A 315 1.41 -7.45 -11.45
N GLY A 316 2.33 -7.91 -12.31
CA GLY A 316 3.62 -7.26 -12.56
C GLY A 316 4.57 -7.32 -11.35
N HIS A 317 4.42 -8.35 -10.52
CA HIS A 317 5.25 -8.56 -9.33
C HIS A 317 6.45 -9.46 -9.66
N GLY A 318 7.58 -9.24 -8.97
CA GLY A 318 8.80 -10.03 -9.20
C GLY A 318 8.97 -11.26 -8.29
N LEU A 319 8.05 -11.50 -7.36
CA LEU A 319 8.13 -12.60 -6.38
C LEU A 319 6.74 -13.18 -6.15
N ALA A 320 6.63 -14.51 -6.19
CA ALA A 320 5.39 -15.27 -5.98
C ALA A 320 4.67 -14.90 -4.67
N THR A 321 5.45 -14.65 -3.60
CA THR A 321 4.93 -14.29 -2.27
C THR A 321 4.09 -13.01 -2.27
N LYS A 322 4.24 -12.12 -3.27
CA LYS A 322 3.44 -10.90 -3.39
C LYS A 322 2.00 -11.14 -3.85
N ALA A 323 1.67 -12.32 -4.38
CA ALA A 323 0.27 -12.66 -4.66
C ALA A 323 -0.59 -12.64 -3.39
N SER A 324 0.00 -12.98 -2.23
CA SER A 324 -0.69 -12.99 -0.94
C SER A 324 -1.22 -11.62 -0.49
N ALA A 325 -0.74 -10.53 -1.08
CA ALA A 325 -1.31 -9.20 -0.88
C ALA A 325 -2.73 -9.06 -1.46
N TYR A 326 -3.11 -9.88 -2.44
CA TYR A 326 -4.43 -9.86 -3.07
C TYR A 326 -5.34 -11.00 -2.62
N ILE A 327 -4.78 -12.20 -2.43
CA ILE A 327 -5.54 -13.43 -2.16
C ILE A 327 -5.35 -13.99 -0.76
N SER A 328 -4.50 -13.36 0.07
CA SER A 328 -4.06 -13.88 1.37
C SER A 328 -3.28 -15.20 1.29
N SER A 329 -3.23 -15.95 2.41
CA SER A 329 -2.78 -17.34 2.43
C SER A 329 -3.64 -18.13 3.40
N PHE A 330 -3.86 -19.41 3.13
CA PHE A 330 -4.62 -20.30 4.04
C PHE A 330 -4.09 -20.28 5.48
N SER A 331 -2.76 -20.20 5.63
CA SER A 331 -2.13 -20.11 6.95
C SER A 331 -2.38 -18.78 7.65
N ALA A 332 -2.50 -17.67 6.91
CA ALA A 332 -2.83 -16.37 7.48
C ALA A 332 -4.31 -16.31 7.89
N ILE A 333 -5.22 -16.75 7.02
CA ILE A 333 -6.66 -16.79 7.29
C ILE A 333 -6.96 -17.64 8.52
N ARG A 334 -6.38 -18.85 8.61
CA ARG A 334 -6.52 -19.68 9.80
C ARG A 334 -5.98 -19.03 11.08
N ARG A 335 -4.98 -18.14 10.98
CA ARG A 335 -4.48 -17.39 12.16
C ARG A 335 -5.41 -16.26 12.56
N ILE A 336 -6.07 -15.63 11.58
CA ILE A 336 -7.08 -14.58 11.82
C ILE A 336 -8.31 -15.20 12.49
N ASP A 337 -8.72 -16.38 12.03
CA ASP A 337 -9.90 -17.08 12.57
C ASP A 337 -9.63 -17.86 13.86
N ALA A 338 -8.35 -17.99 14.25
CA ALA A 338 -8.00 -18.66 15.48
C ALA A 338 -8.54 -17.86 16.68
N PRO A 339 -9.17 -18.52 17.66
CA PRO A 339 -9.71 -17.83 18.82
C PRO A 339 -8.59 -17.13 19.60
N VAL A 340 -8.90 -15.95 20.15
CA VAL A 340 -8.01 -15.23 21.05
C VAL A 340 -8.06 -15.92 22.40
N VAL A 341 -6.95 -16.54 22.81
CA VAL A 341 -6.84 -17.29 24.06
C VAL A 341 -5.97 -16.51 25.05
N SER A 342 -6.52 -16.26 26.24
CA SER A 342 -5.79 -15.63 27.35
C SER A 342 -4.83 -16.61 28.02
N CYS A 343 -3.84 -16.09 28.77
CA CYS A 343 -2.93 -16.94 29.54
C CYS A 343 -3.69 -17.79 30.58
N GLU A 344 -4.72 -17.24 31.20
CA GLU A 344 -5.56 -17.95 32.15
C GLU A 344 -6.29 -19.12 31.48
N GLN A 345 -6.95 -18.89 30.34
CA GLN A 345 -7.61 -19.93 29.57
C GLN A 345 -6.62 -21.02 29.12
N ALA A 346 -5.41 -20.62 28.73
CA ALA A 346 -4.35 -21.56 28.37
C ALA A 346 -3.91 -22.44 29.56
N LEU A 347 -3.80 -21.87 30.76
CA LEU A 347 -3.46 -22.61 31.99
C LEU A 347 -4.59 -23.55 32.42
N VAL A 348 -5.84 -23.09 32.36
CA VAL A 348 -7.03 -23.92 32.67
C VAL A 348 -7.12 -25.11 31.73
N ALA A 349 -6.98 -24.89 30.42
CA ALA A 349 -7.00 -25.98 29.43
C ALA A 349 -5.81 -26.94 29.62
N LEU A 350 -4.64 -26.43 30.01
CA LEU A 350 -3.47 -27.26 30.28
C LEU A 350 -3.67 -28.13 31.52
N ALA A 351 -4.27 -27.58 32.58
CA ALA A 351 -4.63 -28.33 33.78
C ALA A 351 -5.68 -29.41 33.48
N ALA A 352 -6.74 -29.06 32.74
CA ALA A 352 -7.78 -30.00 32.31
C ALA A 352 -7.23 -31.12 31.41
N ALA A 353 -6.16 -30.85 30.66
CA ALA A 353 -5.47 -31.82 29.83
C ALA A 353 -4.35 -32.60 30.56
N ASN A 354 -4.26 -32.50 31.90
CA ASN A 354 -3.19 -33.12 32.71
C ASN A 354 -1.78 -32.79 32.21
N GLY A 355 -1.55 -31.54 31.80
CA GLY A 355 -0.26 -31.09 31.24
C GLY A 355 -0.02 -31.45 29.77
N ASN A 356 -0.95 -32.16 29.10
CA ASN A 356 -0.85 -32.48 27.69
C ASN A 356 -1.17 -31.26 26.81
N LYS A 357 -0.10 -30.60 26.35
CA LYS A 357 -0.16 -29.37 25.54
C LYS A 357 -0.86 -29.56 24.19
N SER A 358 -0.83 -30.75 23.61
CA SER A 358 -1.52 -31.02 22.34
C SER A 358 -3.04 -31.08 22.55
N HIS A 359 -3.48 -31.74 23.62
CA HIS A 359 -4.91 -31.82 23.99
C HIS A 359 -5.44 -30.45 24.42
N ALA A 360 -4.68 -29.72 25.24
CA ALA A 360 -5.02 -28.36 25.64
C ALA A 360 -5.19 -27.44 24.43
N ALA A 361 -4.21 -27.42 23.50
CA ALA A 361 -4.30 -26.62 22.29
C ALA A 361 -5.51 -27.00 21.41
N LYS A 362 -5.79 -28.31 21.27
CA LYS A 362 -6.95 -28.82 20.53
C LYS A 362 -8.27 -28.37 21.17
N SER A 363 -8.38 -28.44 22.50
CA SER A 363 -9.59 -27.99 23.23
C SER A 363 -9.85 -26.50 23.09
N LEU A 364 -8.78 -25.72 22.89
CA LEU A 364 -8.83 -24.28 22.71
C LEU A 364 -8.98 -23.86 21.24
N GLY A 365 -9.02 -24.80 20.29
CA GLY A 365 -9.08 -24.48 18.86
C GLY A 365 -7.85 -23.76 18.31
N ILE A 366 -6.70 -23.82 19.00
CA ILE A 366 -5.45 -23.15 18.59
C ILE A 366 -4.35 -24.16 18.24
N SER A 367 -3.30 -23.70 17.56
CA SER A 367 -2.13 -24.53 17.34
C SER A 367 -1.32 -24.71 18.62
N ARG A 368 -0.60 -25.84 18.74
CA ARG A 368 0.30 -26.08 19.87
C ARG A 368 1.35 -24.98 20.02
N GLN A 369 1.88 -24.45 18.92
CA GLN A 369 2.81 -23.31 18.94
C GLN A 369 2.16 -22.01 19.46
N ALA A 370 0.88 -21.78 19.15
CA ALA A 370 0.14 -20.65 19.72
C ALA A 370 0.00 -20.77 21.23
N LEU A 371 -0.33 -21.97 21.75
CA LEU A 371 -0.39 -22.24 23.18
C LEU A 371 0.94 -21.91 23.89
N TYR A 372 2.08 -22.35 23.34
CA TYR A 372 3.39 -22.01 23.90
C TYR A 372 3.65 -20.50 23.96
N ARG A 373 3.29 -19.75 22.92
CA ARG A 373 3.47 -18.29 22.90
C ARG A 373 2.60 -17.57 23.92
N VAL A 374 1.37 -18.05 24.14
CA VAL A 374 0.48 -17.49 25.15
C VAL A 374 1.04 -17.73 26.55
N LEU A 375 1.47 -18.96 26.84
CA LEU A 375 2.07 -19.31 28.13
C LEU A 375 3.39 -18.57 28.38
N SER A 376 4.26 -18.41 27.37
CA SER A 376 5.52 -17.68 27.53
C SER A 376 5.33 -16.19 27.83
N LYS A 377 4.27 -15.58 27.29
CA LYS A 377 3.94 -14.17 27.57
C LYS A 377 3.41 -13.96 28.98
N GLY A 378 2.65 -14.91 29.53
CA GLY A 378 2.14 -14.82 30.91
C GLY A 378 3.19 -15.11 31.98
N SER A 379 4.30 -15.76 31.61
CA SER A 379 5.45 -16.02 32.49
C SER A 379 6.41 -14.83 32.62
N ASP A 380 6.23 -13.78 31.80
CA ASP A 380 7.08 -12.57 31.84
C ASP A 380 6.63 -11.65 32.99
N PRO A 381 7.49 -11.38 34.00
CA PRO A 381 7.14 -10.54 35.16
C PRO A 381 6.71 -9.11 34.79
N SER A 382 7.08 -8.62 33.60
CA SER A 382 6.74 -7.28 33.11
C SER A 382 5.28 -7.14 32.66
N ALA A 383 4.57 -8.25 32.38
CA ALA A 383 3.21 -8.24 31.86
C ALA A 383 2.11 -8.24 32.96
N ARG A 384 2.48 -8.40 34.24
CA ARG A 384 1.53 -8.58 35.34
C ARG A 384 0.91 -7.28 35.90
N VAL A 385 1.24 -6.11 35.34
CA VAL A 385 0.86 -4.81 35.93
C VAL A 385 -0.43 -4.21 35.34
N SER A 386 -1.04 -4.78 34.29
CA SER A 386 -2.16 -4.11 33.60
C SER A 386 -3.54 -4.79 33.66
N GLY A 387 -3.81 -5.64 34.65
CA GLY A 387 -5.11 -6.34 34.76
C GLY A 387 -5.85 -6.05 36.06
N GLY A 388 -6.71 -5.02 36.09
CA GLY A 388 -7.66 -4.80 37.19
C GLY A 388 -8.68 -3.68 36.95
N ALA A 389 -9.93 -4.08 36.61
CA ALA A 389 -11.20 -3.34 36.58
C ALA A 389 -11.31 -2.12 35.60
N ALA A 390 -12.39 -1.90 34.83
CA ALA A 390 -13.80 -2.18 35.04
C ALA A 390 -14.57 -2.40 33.72
N ALA A 391 -15.78 -2.95 33.86
CA ALA A 391 -16.71 -3.30 32.80
C ALA A 391 -17.69 -2.15 32.43
N ARG A 392 -18.11 -2.21 31.16
CA ARG A 392 -19.35 -1.73 30.50
C ARG A 392 -19.42 -0.34 29.84
N ASP A 393 -20.00 -0.45 28.64
CA ASP A 393 -20.74 0.47 27.78
C ASP A 393 -20.01 1.58 27.00
N GLY A 394 -20.16 1.47 25.66
CA GLY A 394 -19.65 2.42 24.67
C GLY A 394 -19.18 1.71 23.39
N ASP A 395 -20.12 1.13 22.64
CA ASP A 395 -19.92 0.72 21.25
C ASP A 395 -19.75 1.98 20.39
N GLU A 396 -18.50 2.38 20.13
CA GLU A 396 -18.15 3.28 19.02
C GLU A 396 -17.03 2.61 18.22
N GLY A 397 -17.39 2.16 17.02
CA GLY A 397 -16.52 1.48 16.07
C GLY A 397 -15.28 2.30 15.73
N ASN A 398 -14.13 1.86 16.24
CA ASN A 398 -12.83 2.38 15.88
C ASN A 398 -12.25 1.53 14.73
N ASP A 399 -12.70 1.84 13.51
CA ASP A 399 -12.27 1.19 12.28
C ASP A 399 -10.82 1.60 11.95
N HIS A 400 -9.85 0.77 12.33
CA HIS A 400 -8.44 0.98 12.04
C HIS A 400 -8.15 0.54 10.59
N SER A 401 -8.21 1.51 9.69
CA SER A 401 -7.90 1.37 8.27
C SER A 401 -6.43 0.95 8.03
N ASP A 402 -6.26 -0.27 7.56
CA ASP A 402 -4.99 -0.87 7.14
C ASP A 402 -4.55 -0.29 5.77
N GLU A 403 -4.10 0.96 5.78
CA GLU A 403 -3.73 1.84 4.65
C GLU A 403 -2.37 1.51 3.99
N SER A 404 -1.80 0.32 4.20
CA SER A 404 -0.37 0.12 3.93
C SER A 404 0.01 -0.14 2.45
N ASP A 405 -0.97 -0.34 1.57
CA ASP A 405 -0.81 -0.28 0.09
C ASP A 405 -1.56 0.92 -0.53
N GLU A 406 -2.50 1.55 0.20
CA GLU A 406 -3.28 2.72 -0.26
C GLU A 406 -2.52 4.04 -0.09
N SER A 407 -1.54 4.10 0.82
CA SER A 407 -0.65 5.28 0.98
C SER A 407 0.09 5.70 -0.31
N ASP A 408 0.11 4.86 -1.35
CA ASP A 408 0.67 5.19 -2.65
C ASP A 408 -0.31 5.89 -3.62
N GLU A 409 -1.63 5.73 -3.43
CA GLU A 409 -2.70 6.21 -4.33
C GLU A 409 -3.64 7.26 -3.66
N SER A 410 -3.94 7.15 -2.34
CA SER A 410 -4.83 8.09 -1.63
C SER A 410 -4.11 9.29 -1.01
N ASN A 411 -2.80 9.19 -0.74
CA ASN A 411 -2.00 10.30 -0.22
C ASN A 411 -1.60 11.33 -1.32
N GLU A 412 -2.24 11.26 -2.49
CA GLU A 412 -1.99 12.13 -3.65
C GLU A 412 -2.86 13.39 -3.68
N SER A 413 -3.90 13.48 -2.84
CA SER A 413 -4.80 14.64 -2.78
C SER A 413 -4.57 15.58 -1.59
N ASN A 414 -3.95 15.13 -0.49
CA ASN A 414 -3.98 15.86 0.78
C ASN A 414 -2.77 16.77 1.10
N GLU A 415 -1.76 16.87 0.24
CA GLU A 415 -0.56 17.71 0.50
C GLU A 415 -0.33 18.83 -0.54
N SER A 416 -1.32 19.19 -1.37
CA SER A 416 -1.17 20.28 -2.36
C SER A 416 -2.02 21.53 -2.13
N ASP A 417 -2.58 21.72 -0.93
CA ASP A 417 -3.43 22.88 -0.61
C ASP A 417 -2.68 24.18 -0.24
N GLU A 418 -1.37 24.25 -0.46
CA GLU A 418 -0.62 25.52 -0.34
C GLU A 418 0.34 25.72 -1.52
N SER A 419 -0.21 26.07 -2.69
CA SER A 419 0.42 27.05 -3.61
C SER A 419 -0.49 27.24 -4.82
N ASP A 420 -1.34 28.26 -4.76
CA ASP A 420 -2.03 28.79 -5.93
C ASP A 420 -1.22 29.93 -6.55
N GLU A 421 -1.48 30.14 -7.85
CA GLU A 421 -1.08 31.25 -8.72
C GLU A 421 0.40 31.46 -9.11
N SER A 422 0.74 31.03 -10.33
CA SER A 422 1.22 31.93 -11.38
C SER A 422 1.32 31.19 -12.72
N ASP A 423 0.43 31.56 -13.63
CA ASP A 423 0.40 31.17 -15.03
C ASP A 423 1.56 31.86 -15.76
N GLU A 424 2.44 31.10 -16.42
CA GLU A 424 3.33 31.68 -17.44
C GLU A 424 3.53 30.68 -18.57
N SER A 425 3.00 31.08 -19.72
CA SER A 425 3.16 30.50 -21.05
C SER A 425 4.63 30.36 -21.42
N VAL A 426 5.07 29.16 -21.82
CA VAL A 426 6.26 29.01 -22.66
C VAL A 426 5.99 27.99 -23.76
N THR A 427 5.82 28.54 -24.95
CA THR A 427 6.04 27.91 -26.26
C THR A 427 7.43 27.28 -26.34
N VAL A 428 7.51 26.00 -26.74
CA VAL A 428 8.32 25.47 -27.87
C VAL A 428 7.62 24.22 -28.39
#